data_AF-A0A935HGL6-F1
#
_entry.id   AF-A0A935HGL6-F1
#
_cell.length_a   1.000
_cell.length_b   1.000
_cell.length_c   1.000
_cell.angle_alpha   90.00
_cell.angle_beta   90.00
_cell.angle_gamma   90.00
#
_symmetry.space_group_name_H-M   'P 1'
#
loop_
_entity.id
_entity.type
_entity.pdbx_description
1 polymer ?
#
loop_
_entity_poly.entity_id
_entity_poly.type
_entity_poly.pdbx_seq_one_letter_code
_entity_poly.pdbx_strand_id
1 'polypeptide(L)'
;MKTYYIPVILFLVLVLVFCCRKKDKAPKTKEQLFMGLWVEESRMKDTILVTKEQTQSGAMMILYPNGKPAIPFGYSFFSNGDSIRLSSMASADPKDRNVPYKISFEGENKFTIKKFYSSLPDGDPLTFYKGR
;
A
#
# COMPACT_ATOMS: atom_id res chain seq x y z
N MET A 1 -0.16 -62.54 16.57
CA MET A 1 -1.09 -61.72 15.76
C MET A 1 -1.01 -60.26 16.21
N LYS A 2 -0.15 -59.41 15.63
CA LYS A 2 -0.21 -57.96 15.87
C LYS A 2 0.39 -57.20 14.67
N THR A 3 -0.49 -56.75 13.78
CA THR A 3 -0.15 -55.84 12.67
C THR A 3 -1.30 -54.85 12.52
N TYR A 4 -1.42 -53.89 13.44
CA TYR A 4 -2.48 -52.86 13.38
C TYR A 4 -1.96 -51.42 13.50
N TYR A 5 -0.64 -51.20 13.59
CA TYR A 5 -0.08 -49.85 13.80
C TYR A 5 0.29 -49.12 12.49
N ILE A 6 0.43 -49.85 11.38
CA ILE A 6 0.82 -49.30 10.07
C ILE A 6 -0.17 -48.24 9.55
N PRO A 7 -1.50 -48.44 9.56
CA PRO A 7 -2.42 -47.45 9.01
C PRO A 7 -2.49 -46.16 9.84
N VAL A 8 -2.31 -46.28 11.17
CA VAL A 8 -2.35 -45.13 12.09
C VAL A 8 -1.13 -44.24 11.90
N ILE A 9 0.06 -44.83 11.72
CA ILE A 9 1.30 -44.10 11.47
C ILE A 9 1.24 -43.39 10.12
N LEU A 10 0.70 -44.04 9.09
CA LEU A 10 0.53 -43.44 7.76
C LEU A 10 -0.42 -42.24 7.76
N PHE A 11 -1.52 -42.33 8.52
CA PHE A 11 -2.48 -41.24 8.69
C PHE A 11 -1.87 -40.04 9.42
N LEU A 12 -1.09 -40.29 10.49
CA LEU A 12 -0.41 -39.24 11.25
C LEU A 12 0.64 -38.49 10.41
N VAL A 13 1.38 -39.20 9.55
CA VAL A 13 2.36 -38.57 8.64
C VAL A 13 1.66 -37.71 7.58
N LEU A 14 0.52 -38.16 7.04
CA LEU A 14 -0.28 -37.38 6.09
C LEU A 14 -0.82 -36.08 6.70
N VAL A 15 -1.31 -36.13 7.94
CA VAL A 15 -1.80 -34.94 8.66
C VAL A 15 -0.68 -33.95 8.96
N LEU A 16 0.51 -34.44 9.32
CA LEU A 16 1.69 -33.59 9.56
C LEU A 16 2.19 -32.91 8.29
N VAL A 17 2.23 -33.60 7.15
CA VAL A 17 2.59 -32.99 5.85
C VAL A 17 1.59 -31.90 5.45
N PHE A 18 0.30 -32.08 5.76
CA PHE A 18 -0.73 -31.07 5.48
C PHE A 18 -0.66 -29.87 6.44
N CYS A 19 -0.34 -30.10 7.73
CA CYS A 19 -0.19 -29.03 8.72
C CYS A 19 1.14 -28.26 8.60
N CYS A 20 2.20 -28.87 8.05
CA CYS A 20 3.49 -28.23 7.86
C CYS A 20 3.59 -27.36 6.59
N ARG A 21 2.52 -27.25 5.78
CA ARG A 21 2.40 -26.12 4.85
C ARG A 21 2.15 -24.86 5.67
N LYS A 22 3.24 -24.26 6.17
CA LYS A 22 3.28 -22.85 6.53
C LYS A 22 2.54 -22.11 5.43
N LYS A 23 1.46 -21.42 5.79
CA LYS A 23 0.83 -20.44 4.92
C LYS A 23 1.87 -19.34 4.73
N ASP A 24 2.79 -19.52 3.79
CA ASP A 24 3.59 -18.44 3.25
C ASP A 24 2.56 -17.46 2.70
N LYS A 25 2.31 -16.40 3.47
CA LYS A 25 1.41 -15.34 3.05
C LYS A 25 2.00 -14.82 1.74
N ALA A 26 1.23 -14.92 0.66
CA ALA A 26 1.63 -14.35 -0.61
C ALA A 26 2.12 -12.90 -0.39
N PRO A 27 3.22 -12.49 -1.05
CA PRO A 27 3.73 -11.14 -0.88
C PRO A 27 2.62 -10.13 -1.18
N LYS A 28 2.45 -9.15 -0.28
CA LYS A 28 1.43 -8.12 -0.44
C LYS A 28 1.65 -7.36 -1.75
N THR A 29 0.58 -7.06 -2.47
CA THR A 29 0.67 -6.23 -3.68
C THR A 29 1.07 -4.79 -3.30
N LYS A 30 1.65 -4.02 -4.22
CA LYS A 30 2.02 -2.61 -3.96
C LYS A 30 0.85 -1.76 -3.49
N GLU A 31 -0.36 -2.02 -4.00
CA GLU A 31 -1.60 -1.41 -3.53
C GLU A 31 -1.88 -1.74 -2.06
N GLN A 32 -1.75 -3.01 -1.66
CA GLN A 32 -1.93 -3.45 -0.28
C GLN A 32 -0.86 -2.86 0.64
N LEU A 33 0.37 -2.70 0.14
CA LEU A 33 1.42 -2.02 0.87
C LEU A 33 1.08 -0.55 1.08
N PHE A 34 0.55 0.13 0.05
CA PHE A 34 0.18 1.53 0.06
C PHE A 34 -0.96 1.89 1.02
N MET A 35 -1.87 0.95 1.29
CA MET A 35 -2.96 1.17 2.25
C MET A 35 -2.44 1.39 3.68
N GLY A 36 -3.03 2.35 4.38
CA GLY A 36 -2.76 2.62 5.78
C GLY A 36 -2.63 4.10 6.10
N LEU A 37 -2.26 4.38 7.35
CA LEU A 37 -1.89 5.70 7.81
C LEU A 37 -0.40 5.92 7.55
N TRP A 38 -0.03 7.09 7.03
CA TRP A 38 1.37 7.44 6.80
C TRP A 38 1.70 8.83 7.27
N VAL A 39 2.93 9.02 7.73
CA VAL A 39 3.45 10.26 8.29
C VAL A 39 4.64 10.71 7.46
N GLU A 40 4.62 11.95 7.01
CA GLU A 40 5.69 12.54 6.20
C GLU A 40 6.95 12.84 7.04
N GLU A 41 8.13 12.55 6.48
CA GLU A 41 9.44 12.60 7.16
C GLU A 41 9.90 14.02 7.53
N SER A 42 9.88 14.94 6.55
CA SER A 42 10.56 16.23 6.65
C SER A 42 9.85 17.22 7.59
N ARG A 43 8.56 17.01 7.84
CA ARG A 43 7.74 17.93 8.65
C ARG A 43 7.01 17.26 9.80
N MET A 44 6.80 15.95 9.83
CA MET A 44 5.87 15.27 10.78
C MET A 44 4.53 16.04 10.97
N LYS A 45 4.13 16.84 9.98
CA LYS A 45 2.96 17.74 10.07
C LYS A 45 1.77 17.17 9.34
N ASP A 46 2.05 16.47 8.25
CA ASP A 46 1.03 15.98 7.35
C ASP A 46 0.96 14.47 7.47
N THR A 47 -0.19 13.99 7.94
CA THR A 47 -0.52 12.58 7.98
C THR A 47 -1.46 12.30 6.82
N ILE A 48 -1.23 11.23 6.08
CA ILE A 48 -2.12 10.78 5.01
C ILE A 48 -2.76 9.46 5.38
N LEU A 49 -4.07 9.36 5.19
CA LEU A 49 -4.82 8.12 5.25
C LEU A 49 -5.08 7.65 3.83
N VAL A 50 -4.63 6.43 3.52
CA VAL A 50 -4.81 5.79 2.21
C VAL A 50 -5.73 4.58 2.39
N THR A 51 -6.88 4.61 1.72
CA THR A 51 -7.87 3.53 1.72
C THR A 51 -8.02 2.93 0.32
N LYS A 52 -8.43 1.67 0.26
CA LYS A 52 -8.72 0.98 -1.00
C LYS A 52 -10.24 0.91 -1.18
N GLU A 53 -10.72 1.30 -2.36
CA GLU A 53 -12.13 1.18 -2.73
C GLU A 53 -12.33 0.13 -3.83
N GLN A 54 -11.43 0.08 -4.81
CA GLN A 54 -11.45 -0.89 -5.91
C GLN A 54 -10.08 -1.52 -6.10
N THR A 55 -9.96 -2.45 -7.04
CA THR A 55 -8.74 -3.24 -7.24
C THR A 55 -7.51 -2.36 -7.39
N GLN A 56 -7.56 -1.27 -8.18
CA GLN A 56 -6.40 -0.41 -8.44
C GLN A 56 -6.59 1.05 -8.02
N SER A 57 -7.68 1.37 -7.32
CA SER A 57 -8.02 2.75 -6.97
C SER A 57 -8.62 2.85 -5.57
N GLY A 58 -8.57 4.06 -5.04
CA GLY A 58 -9.12 4.35 -3.72
C GLY A 58 -9.05 5.83 -3.39
N ALA A 59 -9.21 6.12 -2.11
CA ALA A 59 -9.14 7.47 -1.59
C ALA A 59 -7.85 7.68 -0.79
N MET A 60 -7.26 8.84 -0.95
CA MET A 60 -6.18 9.36 -0.13
C MET A 60 -6.68 10.63 0.55
N MET A 61 -6.36 10.80 1.82
CA MET A 61 -6.82 11.95 2.58
C MET A 61 -5.70 12.51 3.41
N ILE A 62 -5.40 13.80 3.24
CA ILE A 62 -4.53 14.52 4.16
C ILE A 62 -5.33 14.80 5.44
N LEU A 63 -4.77 14.45 6.59
CA LEU A 63 -5.31 14.71 7.90
C LEU A 63 -4.61 15.93 8.50
N TYR A 64 -5.38 16.77 9.18
CA TYR A 64 -4.84 17.80 10.06
C TYR A 64 -4.07 17.17 11.24
N PRO A 65 -3.20 17.91 11.94
CA PRO A 65 -2.49 17.42 13.12
C PRO A 65 -3.38 16.86 14.24
N ASN A 66 -4.66 17.25 14.28
CA ASN A 66 -5.66 16.74 15.23
C ASN A 66 -6.39 15.48 14.73
N GLY A 67 -5.95 14.88 13.62
CA GLY A 67 -6.53 13.69 13.00
C GLY A 67 -7.80 13.94 12.17
N LYS A 68 -8.29 15.18 12.07
CA LYS A 68 -9.49 15.49 11.26
C LYS A 68 -9.17 15.48 9.77
N PRO A 69 -10.12 15.06 8.91
CA PRO A 69 -9.95 15.07 7.47
C PRO A 69 -9.79 16.50 6.93
N ALA A 70 -8.73 16.76 6.16
CA ALA A 70 -8.45 18.08 5.58
C ALA A 70 -8.80 18.15 4.09
N ILE A 71 -8.20 17.27 3.28
CA ILE A 71 -8.30 17.34 1.82
C ILE A 71 -8.41 15.93 1.22
N PRO A 72 -9.54 15.58 0.56
CA PRO A 72 -9.71 14.30 -0.11
C PRO A 72 -9.15 14.30 -1.53
N PHE A 73 -8.48 13.21 -1.89
CA PHE A 73 -7.95 12.90 -3.22
C PHE A 73 -8.40 11.50 -3.63
N GLY A 74 -8.73 11.32 -4.90
CA GLY A 74 -8.77 10.00 -5.52
C GLY A 74 -7.37 9.60 -5.97
N TYR A 75 -7.06 8.30 -5.91
CA TYR A 75 -5.87 7.76 -6.55
C TYR A 75 -6.18 6.51 -7.38
N SER A 76 -5.42 6.31 -8.45
CA SER A 76 -5.45 5.08 -9.25
C SER A 76 -4.03 4.64 -9.63
N PHE A 77 -3.67 3.39 -9.35
CA PHE A 77 -2.42 2.78 -9.81
C PHE A 77 -2.43 2.58 -11.31
N PHE A 78 -1.26 2.73 -11.91
CA PHE A 78 -1.00 2.22 -13.26
C PHE A 78 -0.76 0.71 -13.19
N SER A 79 -0.90 0.03 -14.34
CA SER A 79 -0.77 -1.43 -14.45
C SER A 79 0.58 -2.00 -13.97
N ASN A 80 1.63 -1.18 -13.93
CA ASN A 80 2.95 -1.55 -13.44
C ASN A 80 3.09 -1.45 -11.90
N GLY A 81 2.15 -0.79 -11.20
CA GLY A 81 2.17 -0.61 -9.75
C GLY A 81 3.23 0.37 -9.22
N ASP A 82 4.03 1.00 -10.09
CA ASP A 82 5.12 1.93 -9.73
C ASP A 82 4.73 3.40 -9.83
N SER A 83 3.50 3.65 -10.25
CA SER A 83 2.96 5.00 -10.37
C SER A 83 1.49 5.02 -10.01
N ILE A 84 1.05 6.18 -9.55
CA ILE A 84 -0.36 6.50 -9.33
C ILE A 84 -0.74 7.76 -10.10
N ARG A 85 -2.01 7.91 -10.41
CA ARG A 85 -2.62 9.19 -10.77
C ARG A 85 -3.33 9.72 -9.55
N LEU A 86 -3.10 10.98 -9.20
CA LEU A 86 -3.92 11.67 -8.21
C LEU A 86 -4.97 12.51 -8.94
N SER A 87 -6.19 12.49 -8.41
CA SER A 87 -7.26 13.39 -8.80
C SER A 87 -7.75 14.12 -7.55
N SER A 88 -7.57 15.44 -7.52
CA SER A 88 -8.19 16.24 -6.46
C SER A 88 -9.70 16.17 -6.63
N MET A 89 -10.41 15.69 -5.61
CA MET A 89 -11.88 15.66 -5.62
C MET A 89 -12.48 17.07 -5.51
N ALA A 90 -11.70 18.03 -5.00
CA ALA A 90 -12.12 19.42 -4.80
C ALA A 90 -11.65 20.39 -5.90
N SER A 91 -10.64 20.04 -6.71
CA SER A 91 -10.14 20.96 -7.74
C SER A 91 -11.01 20.96 -8.99
N ALA A 92 -11.52 22.15 -9.32
CA ALA A 92 -12.20 22.42 -10.58
C ALA A 92 -11.21 22.54 -11.77
N ASP A 93 -9.90 22.73 -11.51
CA ASP A 93 -8.90 22.91 -12.56
C ASP A 93 -8.58 21.57 -13.24
N PRO A 94 -8.79 21.43 -14.56
CA PRO A 94 -8.43 20.24 -15.32
C PRO A 94 -6.95 19.86 -15.24
N LYS A 95 -6.06 20.82 -14.98
CA LYS A 95 -4.60 20.60 -14.90
C LYS A 95 -4.18 19.82 -13.65
N ASP A 96 -4.99 19.87 -12.59
CA ASP A 96 -4.76 19.13 -11.35
C ASP A 96 -5.35 17.71 -11.39
N ARG A 97 -6.05 17.37 -12.47
CA ARG A 97 -6.68 16.06 -12.67
C ARG A 97 -5.73 15.16 -13.44
N ASN A 98 -5.52 13.94 -12.96
CA ASN A 98 -4.70 12.90 -13.59
C ASN A 98 -3.20 13.18 -13.65
N VAL A 99 -2.67 13.97 -12.71
CA VAL A 99 -1.23 14.17 -12.58
C VAL A 99 -0.58 12.84 -12.17
N PRO A 100 0.36 12.28 -12.97
CA PRO A 100 1.05 11.06 -12.61
C PRO A 100 2.11 11.34 -11.53
N TYR A 101 2.21 10.43 -10.57
CA TYR A 101 3.24 10.39 -9.53
C TYR A 101 3.91 9.03 -9.55
N LYS A 102 5.24 9.00 -9.43
CA LYS A 102 5.99 7.77 -9.18
C LYS A 102 5.93 7.46 -7.69
N ILE A 103 5.66 6.20 -7.36
CA ILE A 103 5.74 5.69 -6.00
C ILE A 103 6.84 4.64 -5.94
N SER A 104 7.61 4.63 -4.86
CA SER A 104 8.58 3.57 -4.59
C SER A 104 8.46 3.13 -3.15
N PHE A 105 8.39 1.82 -2.93
CA PHE A 105 8.28 1.22 -1.61
C PHE A 105 9.65 0.72 -1.15
N GLU A 106 10.06 1.11 0.05
CA GLU A 106 11.23 0.59 0.74
C GLU A 106 10.75 -0.31 1.89
N GLY A 107 10.50 -1.58 1.58
CA GLY A 107 9.88 -2.53 2.51
C GLY A 107 8.38 -2.26 2.73
N GLU A 108 7.85 -2.67 3.89
CA GLU A 108 6.41 -2.50 4.21
C GLU A 108 6.07 -1.17 4.92
N ASN A 109 7.09 -0.45 5.41
CA ASN A 109 6.92 0.64 6.36
C ASN A 109 7.34 2.01 5.83
N LYS A 110 7.85 2.09 4.60
CA LYS A 110 8.33 3.32 3.99
C LYS A 110 7.96 3.37 2.52
N PHE A 111 7.46 4.51 2.07
CA PHE A 111 7.34 4.79 0.64
C PHE A 111 7.76 6.22 0.32
N THR A 112 8.16 6.45 -0.92
CA THR A 112 8.42 7.78 -1.46
C THR A 112 7.47 8.07 -2.62
N ILE A 113 7.03 9.31 -2.75
CA ILE A 113 6.21 9.79 -3.86
C ILE A 113 6.84 11.02 -4.50
N LYS A 114 6.94 11.00 -5.83
CA LYS A 114 7.51 12.08 -6.64
C LYS A 114 6.61 12.38 -7.83
N LYS A 115 6.36 13.65 -8.13
CA LYS A 115 5.56 14.05 -9.30
C LYS A 115 6.28 13.63 -10.59
N PHE A 116 5.55 13.02 -11.52
CA PHE A 116 6.08 12.54 -12.80
C PHE A 116 5.86 13.63 -13.87
N TYR A 117 6.93 13.99 -14.58
CA TYR A 117 6.99 15.08 -15.58
C TYR A 117 6.65 16.48 -15.06
N SER A 118 7.65 17.18 -14.54
CA SER A 118 7.77 18.60 -14.87
C SER A 118 9.20 18.86 -15.29
N SER A 119 9.40 19.55 -16.41
CA SER A 119 10.65 20.22 -16.80
C SER A 119 11.06 21.35 -15.83
N LEU A 120 10.55 21.31 -14.60
CA LEU A 120 10.84 22.20 -13.48
C LEU A 120 11.70 21.40 -12.49
N PRO A 121 12.62 22.07 -11.76
CA PRO A 121 13.58 21.41 -10.89
C PRO A 121 12.89 20.37 -10.02
N ASP A 122 13.51 19.19 -9.97
CA ASP A 122 13.07 18.04 -9.19
C ASP A 122 12.60 18.50 -7.82
N GLY A 123 11.28 18.58 -7.61
CA GLY A 123 10.76 18.71 -6.26
C GLY A 123 11.27 17.52 -5.47
N ASP A 124 11.83 17.78 -4.28
CA ASP A 124 12.36 16.72 -3.43
C ASP A 124 11.28 15.64 -3.23
N PRO A 125 11.63 14.35 -3.39
CA PRO A 125 10.69 13.28 -3.17
C PRO A 125 10.17 13.35 -1.73
N LEU A 126 8.86 13.27 -1.57
CA LEU A 126 8.26 13.21 -0.24
C LEU A 126 8.35 11.77 0.27
N THR A 127 8.95 11.60 1.44
CA THR A 127 9.10 10.31 2.12
C THR A 127 8.04 10.17 3.19
N PHE A 128 7.42 9.00 3.24
CA PHE A 128 6.35 8.66 4.18
C PHE A 128 6.69 7.38 4.93
N TYR A 129 6.42 7.38 6.22
CA TYR A 129 6.55 6.24 7.11
C TYR A 129 5.20 5.75 7.57
N LYS A 130 5.02 4.44 7.66
CA LYS A 130 3.75 3.86 8.08
C LYS A 130 3.50 4.20 9.54
N GLY A 131 2.39 4.88 9.81
CA GLY A 131 1.91 5.14 11.15
C GLY A 131 1.68 3.79 11.86
N ARG A 132 2.21 3.67 13.07
CA ARG A 132 2.05 2.47 13.90
C ARG A 132 0.58 2.22 14.25
#